data_AF-A0A6B3IN52-F1
#
_entry.id   AF-A0A6B3IN52-F1
#
_cell.length_a   1.000
_cell.length_b   1.000
_cell.length_c   1.000
_cell.angle_alpha   90.00
_cell.angle_beta   90.00
_cell.angle_gamma   90.00
#
_symmetry.space_group_name_H-M   'P 1'
#
loop_
_entity.id
_entity.type
_entity.pdbx_description
1 polymer ?
#
loop_
_entity_poly.entity_id
_entity_poly.type
_entity_poly.pdbx_seq_one_letter_code
_entity_poly.pdbx_strand_id
1 'polypeptide(L)' 'MEFDVTIEIPKGSRNKYEVDHETGRIRLDRRLFTSTSYPADYGFVENTLGEDGDPL' A
#
# COMPACT_ATOMS: atom_id res chain seq x y z
N MET A 1 -14.40 9.77 -13.04
CA MET A 1 -12.94 9.74 -13.28
C MET A 1 -12.47 8.40 -12.78
N GLU A 2 -11.60 7.74 -13.52
CA GLU A 2 -11.10 6.38 -13.24
C GLU A 2 -9.57 6.45 -13.23
N PHE A 3 -8.95 5.63 -12.39
CA PHE A 3 -7.50 5.59 -12.20
C PHE A 3 -7.09 4.19 -11.75
N ASP A 4 -5.86 3.82 -12.09
CA ASP A 4 -5.28 2.54 -11.72
C ASP A 4 -4.76 2.60 -10.28
N VAL A 5 -5.06 1.56 -9.50
CA VAL A 5 -4.62 1.41 -8.12
C VAL A 5 -3.82 0.13 -7.99
N THR A 6 -2.58 0.24 -7.52
CA THR A 6 -1.76 -0.93 -7.19
C THR A 6 -2.05 -1.35 -5.76
N ILE A 7 -2.56 -2.57 -5.59
CA ILE A 7 -2.87 -3.13 -4.28
C ILE A 7 -1.61 -3.69 -3.64
N GLU A 8 -1.20 -3.10 -2.52
CA GLU A 8 -0.06 -3.56 -1.74
C GLU A 8 -0.50 -4.58 -0.68
N ILE A 9 -1.65 -4.35 -0.05
CA ILE A 9 -2.12 -5.11 1.10
C ILE A 9 -3.54 -5.60 0.86
N PRO A 10 -3.72 -6.91 0.64
CA PRO A 10 -5.05 -7.48 0.53
C PRO A 10 -5.84 -7.37 1.84
N LYS A 11 -7.16 -7.22 1.72
CA LYS A 11 -8.11 -7.23 2.83
C LYS A 11 -7.89 -8.44 3.75
N GLY A 12 -7.89 -8.19 5.06
CA GLY A 12 -7.68 -9.21 6.07
C GLY A 12 -6.21 -9.52 6.35
N SER A 13 -5.27 -8.96 5.59
CA SER A 13 -3.84 -9.08 5.88
C SER A 13 -3.47 -8.35 7.16
N ARG A 14 -2.56 -8.96 7.93
CA ARG A 14 -1.85 -8.36 9.07
C ARG A 14 -0.41 -7.98 8.73
N ASN A 15 0.06 -8.35 7.54
CA ASN A 15 1.35 -7.95 7.04
C ASN A 15 1.16 -6.65 6.26
N LYS A 16 1.84 -5.59 6.71
CA LYS A 16 1.94 -4.35 5.97
C LYS A 16 3.04 -4.53 4.94
N TYR A 17 2.63 -4.83 3.72
CA TYR A 17 3.50 -4.74 2.56
C TYR A 17 3.53 -3.29 2.05
N GLU A 18 4.59 -2.96 1.35
CA GLU A 18 4.76 -1.69 0.65
C GLU A 18 5.54 -1.92 -0.63
N VAL A 19 5.28 -1.11 -1.65
CA VAL A 19 6.07 -1.05 -2.87
C VAL A 19 7.20 -0.06 -2.65
N ASP A 20 8.41 -0.51 -2.95
CA ASP A 20 9.55 0.37 -3.11
C ASP A 20 9.40 1.14 -4.43
N HIS A 21 9.00 2.41 -4.38
CA HIS A 21 8.69 3.21 -5.57
C HIS A 21 9.91 3.48 -6.49
N GLU A 22 11.14 3.25 -6.02
CA GLU A 22 12.32 3.31 -6.89
C GLU A 22 12.49 2.03 -7.72
N THR A 23 12.16 0.87 -7.14
CA THR A 23 12.44 -0.44 -7.75
C THR A 23 11.21 -1.23 -8.20
N GLY A 24 10.01 -0.79 -7.82
CA GLY A 24 8.73 -1.46 -8.09
C GLY A 24 8.55 -2.79 -7.34
N ARG A 25 9.40 -3.11 -6.37
CA ARG A 25 9.35 -4.39 -5.65
C ARG A 25 8.51 -4.30 -4.38
N ILE A 26 7.75 -5.35 -4.13
CA ILE A 26 7.02 -5.52 -2.86
C ILE A 26 8.01 -5.88 -1.76
N ARG A 27 7.93 -5.14 -0.65
CA ARG A 27 8.67 -5.36 0.58
C ARG A 27 7.69 -5.54 1.73
N LEU A 28 8.07 -6.38 2.69
CA LEU A 28 7.38 -6.43 3.99
C LEU A 28 7.97 -5.34 4.87
N ASP A 29 7.22 -4.28 5.14
CA ASP A 29 7.58 -3.26 6.12
C ASP A 29 7.56 -3.90 7.52
N ARG A 30 6.37 -4.38 7.92
CA ARG A 30 6.18 -4.99 9.23
C ARG A 30 4.94 -5.84 9.33
N ARG A 31 4.87 -6.65 10.39
CA ARG A 31 3.62 -7.20 10.89
C ARG A 31 2.95 -6.19 11.82
N LEU A 32 1.62 -6.01 11.70
CA LEU A 32 0.87 -5.14 12.60
C LEU A 32 1.01 -5.61 14.06
N PHE A 33 1.38 -4.68 14.94
CA PHE A 33 1.59 -4.94 16.38
C PHE A 33 0.28 -5.26 17.12
N THR A 34 -0.85 -4.83 16.57
CA THR A 34 -2.20 -5.06 17.10
C THR A 34 -2.84 -6.31 16.48
N SER A 35 -3.87 -6.85 17.13
CA SER A 35 -4.74 -7.90 16.59
C SER A 35 -5.74 -7.38 15.56
N THR A 36 -5.31 -6.42 14.74
CA THR A 36 -6.09 -5.82 13.66
C THR A 36 -5.58 -6.33 12.32
N SER A 37 -6.43 -6.20 11.30
CA SER A 37 -6.12 -6.48 9.89
C SER A 37 -6.66 -5.36 9.03
N TYR A 38 -6.11 -5.18 7.83
CA TYR A 38 -6.62 -4.19 6.89
C TYR A 38 -8.10 -4.50 6.53
N PRO A 39 -9.02 -3.52 6.65
CA PRO A 39 -10.45 -3.76 6.48
C PRO A 39 -10.88 -3.86 5.01
N ALA A 40 -10.05 -3.37 4.09
CA ALA A 40 -10.23 -3.40 2.64
C ALA A 40 -8.86 -3.61 1.98
N ASP A 41 -8.87 -3.84 0.66
CA ASP A 41 -7.66 -3.80 -0.14
C ASP A 41 -7.07 -2.38 -0.09
N TYR A 42 -5.77 -2.30 0.17
CA TYR A 42 -5.06 -1.05 0.37
C TYR A 42 -3.84 -0.97 -0.54
N GLY A 43 -3.54 0.23 -0.99
CA GLY A 43 -2.41 0.55 -1.84
C GLY A 43 -2.45 2.01 -2.26
N PHE A 44 -1.92 2.32 -3.44
CA PHE A 44 -1.78 3.68 -3.93
C PHE A 44 -2.23 3.83 -5.40
N VAL A 45 -2.52 5.07 -5.80
CA VAL A 45 -2.91 5.45 -7.16
C VAL A 45 -1.66 5.68 -8.00
N GLU A 46 -1.59 4.98 -9.13
CA GLU A 46 -0.46 5.08 -10.06
C GLU A 46 -0.29 6.49 -10.64
N ASN A 47 0.96 6.91 -10.84
CA ASN A 47 1.33 8.21 -11.42
C ASN A 47 0.80 9.44 -10.65
N THR A 48 0.79 9.37 -9.31
CA THR A 48 0.40 10.49 -8.44
C THR A 48 1.54 10.92 -7.53
N LEU A 49 1.47 12.17 -7.04
CA LEU A 49 2.35 12.70 -6.01
C LEU A 49 1.50 13.50 -5.03
N GLY A 50 1.39 13.01 -3.81
CA GLY A 50 0.71 13.65 -2.69
C GLY A 50 1.49 14.84 -2.14
N GLU A 51 0.85 15.58 -1.23
CA GLU A 51 1.47 16.76 -0.58
C GLU A 51 2.58 16.38 0.41
N ASP A 52 2.60 15.13 0.86
CA ASP A 52 3.64 14.54 1.72
C ASP A 52 4.84 13.99 0.93
N GLY A 53 4.75 13.97 -0.41
CA GLY A 53 5.80 13.46 -1.29
C GLY A 53 5.68 12.00 -1.67
N ASP A 54 4.63 11.30 -1.21
CA ASP A 54 4.35 9.90 -1.54
C ASP A 54 3.15 9.78 -2.49
N PRO A 55 2.98 8.66 -3.22
CA PRO A 55 1.78 8.42 -4.02
C PRO A 55 0.49 8.41 -3.19
N LEU A 56 -0.62 8.84 -3.79
CA LEU A 56 -1.92 8.99 -3.14
C LEU A 56 -2.57 7.64 -2.79
#